data_AF-A9B530-F1
#
_entry.id   AF-A9B530-F1
#
_cell.length_a   1.000
_cell.length_b   1.000
_cell.length_c   1.000
_cell.angle_alpha   90.00
_cell.angle_beta   90.00
_cell.angle_gamma   90.00
#
_symmetry.space_group_name_H-M   'P 1'
#
loop_
_entity.id
_entity.type
_entity.pdbx_description
1 polymer ?
#
loop_
_entity_poly.entity_id
_entity_poly.type
_entity_poly.pdbx_seq_one_letter_code
_entity_poly.pdbx_strand_id
1 'polypeptide(L)'
;MKKYKYLLLIILFLISCTNKENIVDNNELKIYIFTNEDINSQKAANPHISDTLNLLSTIDLEHAAYIIHESDIIAYDWREQTIKIINSWHNRPQETPFFMHEGSKVIVVFQQQRIILTSLLSEDTARFIPSDETAMYSSFRQNHIFYSFRYGSLLQTAQSYPFLNPDPAIAEAVKQHLRQLGKLVE
;
A
#
# COMPACT_ATOMS: atom_id res chain seq x y z
N MET A 1 -17.26 -21.39 -58.18
CA MET A 1 -16.85 -21.71 -56.79
C MET A 1 -15.47 -21.12 -56.43
N LYS A 2 -15.29 -19.79 -56.39
CA LYS A 2 -14.00 -19.17 -55.96
C LYS A 2 -14.15 -17.90 -55.10
N LYS A 3 -15.37 -17.43 -54.78
CA LYS A 3 -15.56 -16.18 -54.01
C LYS A 3 -15.78 -16.37 -52.51
N TYR A 4 -16.07 -17.59 -52.04
CA TYR A 4 -16.29 -17.87 -50.60
C TYR A 4 -15.03 -18.31 -49.84
N LYS A 5 -13.90 -18.54 -50.53
CA LYS A 5 -12.64 -18.95 -49.87
C LYS A 5 -11.93 -17.81 -49.13
N TYR A 6 -12.17 -16.55 -49.52
CA TYR A 6 -11.54 -15.40 -48.86
C TYR A 6 -12.32 -14.88 -47.65
N LEU A 7 -13.65 -15.09 -47.61
CA LEU A 7 -14.46 -14.65 -46.47
C LEU A 7 -14.18 -15.52 -45.22
N LEU A 8 -13.92 -16.81 -45.41
CA LEU A 8 -13.61 -17.73 -44.30
C LEU A 8 -12.23 -17.45 -43.68
N LEU A 9 -11.27 -16.96 -44.46
CA LEU A 9 -9.92 -16.66 -43.98
C LEU A 9 -9.85 -15.37 -43.16
N ILE A 10 -10.74 -14.40 -43.43
CA ILE A 10 -10.83 -13.15 -42.67
C ILE A 10 -11.50 -13.37 -41.30
N ILE A 11 -12.51 -14.26 -41.22
CA ILE A 11 -13.16 -14.59 -39.95
C ILE A 11 -12.22 -15.39 -39.03
N LEU A 12 -11.38 -16.27 -39.59
CA LEU A 12 -10.34 -16.98 -38.82
C LEU A 12 -9.21 -16.07 -38.33
N PHE A 13 -8.90 -14.97 -39.04
CA PHE A 13 -7.89 -14.00 -38.59
C PHE A 13 -8.41 -13.05 -37.50
N LEU A 14 -9.72 -12.81 -37.43
CA LEU A 14 -10.34 -11.97 -36.38
C LEU A 14 -10.52 -12.72 -35.05
N ILE A 15 -10.53 -14.06 -35.05
CA ILE A 15 -10.68 -14.87 -33.83
C ILE A 15 -9.33 -15.11 -33.14
N SER A 16 -8.21 -15.01 -33.86
CA SER A 16 -6.86 -15.21 -33.31
C SER A 16 -6.27 -14.01 -32.55
N CYS A 17 -7.00 -12.91 -32.42
CA CYS A 17 -6.68 -11.84 -31.46
C CYS A 17 -7.69 -11.85 -30.30
N THR A 18 -7.99 -13.05 -29.80
CA THR A 18 -8.43 -13.21 -28.41
C THR A 18 -7.26 -13.76 -27.62
N ASN A 19 -6.18 -12.96 -27.56
CA ASN A 19 -5.44 -12.97 -26.33
C ASN A 19 -6.46 -12.54 -25.28
N LYS A 20 -6.97 -13.50 -24.51
CA LYS A 20 -7.19 -13.24 -23.10
C LYS A 20 -5.84 -12.75 -22.60
N GLU A 21 -5.59 -11.45 -22.74
CA GLU A 21 -4.84 -10.76 -21.74
C GLU A 21 -5.48 -11.25 -20.46
N ASN A 22 -4.74 -12.05 -19.70
CA ASN A 22 -4.86 -11.96 -18.27
C ASN A 22 -4.71 -10.47 -18.01
N ILE A 23 -5.84 -9.76 -17.92
CA ILE A 23 -5.93 -8.52 -17.20
C ILE A 23 -5.58 -8.98 -15.80
N VAL A 24 -4.27 -9.04 -15.52
CA VAL A 24 -3.79 -9.00 -14.15
C VAL A 24 -4.49 -7.78 -13.63
N ASP A 25 -5.39 -8.00 -12.68
CA ASP A 25 -6.17 -6.95 -12.05
C ASP A 25 -5.19 -6.05 -11.30
N ASN A 26 -4.52 -5.17 -12.05
CA ASN A 26 -3.41 -4.35 -11.60
C ASN A 26 -3.91 -3.13 -10.82
N ASN A 27 -5.19 -3.16 -10.42
CA ASN A 27 -5.84 -2.17 -9.58
C ASN A 27 -5.56 -2.41 -8.08
N GLU A 28 -4.77 -3.43 -7.72
CA GLU A 28 -4.45 -3.69 -6.32
C GLU A 28 -3.69 -2.52 -5.67
N LEU A 29 -4.15 -2.14 -4.48
CA LEU A 29 -3.41 -1.28 -3.56
C LEU A 29 -2.36 -2.12 -2.82
N LYS A 30 -1.09 -1.70 -2.88
CA LYS A 30 0.01 -2.34 -2.14
C LYS A 30 0.79 -1.31 -1.33
N ILE A 31 1.19 -1.69 -0.12
CA ILE A 31 1.97 -0.83 0.76
C ILE A 31 3.30 -1.53 1.03
N TYR A 32 4.38 -0.96 0.53
CA TYR A 32 5.74 -1.46 0.68
C TYR A 32 6.39 -0.75 1.85
N ILE A 33 6.94 -1.52 2.78
CA ILE A 33 7.60 -1.02 3.99
C ILE A 33 9.09 -1.32 3.90
N PHE A 34 9.89 -0.30 4.11
CA PHE A 34 11.34 -0.34 4.14
C PHE A 34 11.83 0.05 5.54
N THR A 35 12.73 -0.74 6.09
CA THR A 35 13.47 -0.40 7.30
C THR A 35 14.50 0.67 7.02
N ASN A 36 15.03 1.31 8.06
CA ASN A 36 16.16 2.23 7.89
C ASN A 36 17.42 1.51 7.35
N GLU A 37 17.58 0.21 7.63
CA GLU A 37 18.68 -0.59 7.09
C GLU A 37 18.55 -0.74 5.56
N ASP A 38 17.36 -1.07 5.07
CA ASP A 38 17.08 -1.17 3.63
C ASP A 38 17.41 0.16 2.93
N ILE A 39 16.94 1.27 3.52
CA ILE A 39 17.19 2.62 2.99
C ILE A 39 18.69 2.95 2.98
N ASN A 40 19.41 2.65 4.07
CA ASN A 40 20.84 2.92 4.15
C ASN A 40 21.65 2.07 3.17
N SER A 41 21.28 0.80 3.00
CA SER A 41 21.90 -0.10 2.03
C SER A 41 21.73 0.42 0.60
N GLN A 42 20.51 0.86 0.26
CA GLN A 42 20.21 1.42 -1.06
C GLN A 42 20.92 2.76 -1.32
N LYS A 43 21.08 3.61 -0.29
CA LYS A 43 21.91 4.83 -0.39
C LYS A 43 23.39 4.52 -0.59
N ALA A 44 23.92 3.50 0.10
CA ALA A 44 25.30 3.08 -0.06
C ALA A 44 25.57 2.55 -1.48
N ALA A 45 24.60 1.82 -2.06
CA ALA A 45 24.67 1.35 -3.44
C ALA A 45 24.50 2.48 -4.48
N ASN A 46 23.81 3.58 -4.12
CA ASN A 46 23.51 4.71 -4.99
C ASN A 46 24.00 6.04 -4.37
N PRO A 47 25.33 6.25 -4.25
CA PRO A 47 25.89 7.38 -3.50
C PRO A 47 25.54 8.77 -4.06
N HIS A 48 25.05 8.83 -5.30
CA HIS A 48 24.59 10.07 -5.94
C HIS A 48 23.20 10.52 -5.46
N ILE A 49 22.42 9.64 -4.80
CA ILE A 49 21.10 9.96 -4.27
C ILE A 49 21.24 10.25 -2.77
N SER A 50 21.38 11.53 -2.41
CA SER A 50 21.47 11.97 -1.01
C SER A 50 20.11 12.10 -0.34
N ASP A 51 19.10 12.55 -1.11
CA ASP A 51 17.74 12.74 -0.64
C ASP A 51 16.95 11.43 -0.58
N THR A 52 16.41 11.12 0.60
CA THR A 52 15.57 9.95 0.83
C THR A 52 14.31 9.98 -0.03
N LEU A 53 13.71 11.14 -0.31
CA LEU A 53 12.49 11.21 -1.13
C LEU A 53 12.78 10.78 -2.58
N ASN A 54 13.90 11.24 -3.15
CA ASN A 54 14.36 10.85 -4.47
C ASN A 54 14.77 9.37 -4.55
N LEU A 55 15.30 8.83 -3.43
CA LEU A 55 15.50 7.39 -3.33
C LEU A 55 14.16 6.66 -3.35
N LEU A 56 13.18 7.07 -2.54
CA LEU A 56 11.88 6.40 -2.46
C LEU A 56 11.09 6.46 -3.77
N SER A 57 11.31 7.46 -4.62
CA SER A 57 10.65 7.51 -5.93
C SER A 57 11.21 6.49 -6.93
N THR A 58 12.42 5.98 -6.71
CA THR A 58 13.15 5.12 -7.66
C THR A 58 13.61 3.77 -7.10
N ILE A 59 13.61 3.61 -5.77
CA ILE A 59 14.03 2.39 -5.06
C ILE A 59 13.25 1.18 -5.58
N ASP A 60 13.95 0.08 -5.83
CA ASP A 60 13.31 -1.15 -6.25
C ASP A 60 12.40 -1.69 -5.13
N LEU A 61 11.15 -1.97 -5.49
CA LEU A 61 10.12 -2.43 -4.56
C LEU A 61 10.37 -3.86 -4.07
N GLU A 62 11.17 -4.64 -4.81
CA GLU A 62 11.56 -6.00 -4.40
C GLU A 62 12.43 -6.01 -3.13
N HIS A 63 13.07 -4.88 -2.79
CA HIS A 63 13.85 -4.72 -1.56
C HIS A 63 13.03 -4.31 -0.33
N ALA A 64 11.69 -4.25 -0.43
CA ALA A 64 10.87 -3.96 0.73
C ALA A 64 11.00 -5.07 1.77
N ALA A 65 11.21 -4.70 3.04
CA ALA A 65 11.24 -5.65 4.15
C ALA A 65 9.87 -6.31 4.38
N TYR A 66 8.79 -5.60 4.04
CA TYR A 66 7.44 -6.14 4.12
C TYR A 66 6.50 -5.50 3.10
N ILE A 67 5.52 -6.28 2.64
CA ILE A 67 4.46 -5.82 1.76
C ILE A 67 3.13 -6.10 2.45
N ILE A 68 2.35 -5.05 2.71
CA ILE A 68 0.94 -5.20 3.06
C ILE A 68 0.19 -5.36 1.75
N HIS A 69 -0.43 -6.52 1.57
CA HIS A 69 -1.28 -6.79 0.42
C HIS A 69 -2.68 -6.22 0.67
N GLU A 70 -3.39 -5.91 -0.41
CA GLU A 70 -4.78 -5.44 -0.33
C GLU A 70 -5.66 -6.41 0.47
N SER A 71 -5.45 -7.72 0.34
CA SER A 71 -6.14 -8.76 1.11
C SER A 71 -5.98 -8.63 2.62
N ASP A 72 -4.89 -8.03 3.07
CA ASP A 72 -4.58 -7.86 4.50
C ASP A 72 -5.24 -6.61 5.07
N ILE A 73 -5.77 -5.73 4.21
CA ILE A 73 -6.49 -4.52 4.62
C ILE A 73 -7.90 -4.91 5.04
N ILE A 74 -8.23 -4.69 6.30
CA ILE A 74 -9.55 -4.92 6.89
C ILE A 74 -10.44 -3.70 6.62
N ALA A 75 -9.93 -2.51 6.94
CA ALA A 75 -10.67 -1.26 6.78
C ALA A 75 -9.72 -0.08 6.60
N TYR A 76 -10.23 0.98 6.00
CA TYR A 76 -9.57 2.26 5.83
C TYR A 76 -10.53 3.38 6.23
N ASP A 77 -10.22 4.08 7.32
CA ASP A 77 -10.97 5.25 7.75
C ASP A 77 -10.53 6.48 6.95
N TRP A 78 -11.43 6.98 6.11
CA TRP A 78 -11.17 8.11 5.22
C TRP A 78 -11.03 9.44 5.97
N ARG A 79 -11.67 9.60 7.12
CA ARG A 79 -11.64 10.86 7.87
C ARG A 79 -10.37 10.96 8.70
N GLU A 80 -10.06 9.89 9.42
CA GLU A 80 -8.93 9.80 10.35
C GLU A 80 -7.65 9.32 9.67
N GLN A 81 -7.75 8.91 8.39
CA GLN A 81 -6.61 8.58 7.53
C GLN A 81 -5.78 7.44 8.14
N THR A 82 -6.50 6.42 8.60
CA THR A 82 -5.99 5.29 9.37
C THR A 82 -6.39 4.00 8.70
N ILE A 83 -5.44 3.09 8.56
CA ILE A 83 -5.65 1.77 7.97
C ILE A 83 -5.63 0.71 9.07
N LYS A 84 -6.62 -0.18 9.06
CA LYS A 84 -6.69 -1.38 9.89
C LYS A 84 -6.31 -2.57 9.05
N ILE A 85 -5.28 -3.31 9.47
CA ILE A 85 -4.78 -4.49 8.77
C ILE A 85 -4.83 -5.74 9.64
N ILE A 86 -4.77 -6.92 9.02
CA ILE A 86 -4.62 -8.19 9.72
C ILE A 86 -3.23 -8.25 10.37
N ASN A 87 -3.19 -8.69 11.63
CA ASN A 87 -1.94 -8.96 12.35
C ASN A 87 -1.57 -10.44 12.20
N SER A 88 -0.72 -10.74 11.22
CA SER A 88 -0.21 -12.12 11.02
C SER A 88 0.73 -12.60 12.14
N TRP A 89 1.08 -11.73 13.09
CA TRP A 89 2.02 -12.00 14.18
C TRP A 89 1.36 -12.08 15.56
N HIS A 90 0.04 -11.95 15.65
CA HIS A 90 -0.70 -11.87 16.92
C HIS A 90 -0.50 -13.06 17.88
N ASN A 91 -0.16 -14.23 17.34
CA ASN A 91 0.10 -15.45 18.12
C ASN A 91 1.58 -15.65 18.50
N ARG A 92 2.47 -14.72 18.11
CA ARG A 92 3.91 -14.89 18.34
C ARG A 92 4.30 -14.48 19.78
N PRO A 93 5.19 -15.25 20.46
CA PRO A 93 5.47 -15.04 21.87
C PRO A 93 6.19 -13.72 22.21
N GLN A 94 7.03 -13.20 21.31
CA GLN A 94 7.74 -11.92 21.47
C GLN A 94 8.05 -11.27 20.11
N GLU A 95 8.10 -9.93 20.19
CA GLU A 95 8.51 -8.91 19.21
C GLU A 95 7.57 -8.62 18.03
N THR A 96 7.06 -7.38 18.04
CA THR A 96 6.60 -6.68 16.84
C THR A 96 7.73 -6.70 15.83
N PRO A 97 7.51 -7.19 14.60
CA PRO A 97 8.54 -7.15 13.57
C PRO A 97 9.14 -5.74 13.43
N PHE A 98 10.46 -5.65 13.32
CA PHE A 98 11.17 -4.36 13.42
C PHE A 98 10.70 -3.30 12.40
N PHE A 99 10.21 -3.74 11.23
CA PHE A 99 9.65 -2.86 10.20
C PHE A 99 8.32 -2.19 10.61
N MET A 100 7.66 -2.67 11.67
CA MET A 100 6.43 -2.14 12.22
C MET A 100 6.67 -1.01 13.25
N HIS A 101 7.92 -0.71 13.58
CA HIS A 101 8.24 0.42 14.45
C HIS A 101 8.15 1.76 13.72
N GLU A 102 7.95 2.83 14.50
CA GLU A 102 7.88 4.20 14.00
C GLU A 102 9.14 4.57 13.19
N GLY A 103 8.93 5.25 12.06
CA GLY A 103 10.02 5.78 11.25
C GLY A 103 10.44 4.91 10.06
N SER A 104 9.91 3.70 9.92
CA SER A 104 10.01 2.93 8.66
C SER A 104 9.49 3.75 7.47
N LYS A 105 10.12 3.59 6.30
CA LYS A 105 9.70 4.30 5.08
C LYS A 105 8.66 3.47 4.34
N VAL A 106 7.68 4.17 3.78
CA VAL A 106 6.52 3.56 3.15
C VAL A 106 6.36 4.09 1.73
N ILE A 107 6.09 3.17 0.83
CA ILE A 107 5.64 3.46 -0.53
C ILE A 107 4.28 2.83 -0.73
N VAL A 108 3.28 3.64 -1.04
CA VAL A 108 1.96 3.14 -1.44
C VAL A 108 1.89 3.13 -2.95
N VAL A 109 1.50 1.99 -3.51
CA VAL A 109 1.31 1.80 -4.95
C VAL A 109 -0.14 1.49 -5.24
N PHE A 110 -0.71 2.19 -6.20
CA PHE A 110 -2.05 1.92 -6.74
C PHE A 110 -1.98 2.07 -8.27
N GLN A 111 -2.55 1.12 -9.02
CA GLN A 111 -2.49 1.11 -10.49
C GLN A 111 -1.06 1.25 -11.04
N GLN A 112 -0.11 0.54 -10.42
CA GLN A 112 1.33 0.59 -10.73
C GLN A 112 2.00 1.97 -10.52
N GLN A 113 1.29 2.95 -9.97
CA GLN A 113 1.83 4.28 -9.67
C GLN A 113 2.18 4.39 -8.19
N ARG A 114 3.34 4.96 -7.88
CA ARG A 114 3.71 5.32 -6.50
C ARG A 114 2.93 6.58 -6.13
N ILE A 115 1.94 6.44 -5.25
CA ILE A 115 1.00 7.51 -4.91
C ILE A 115 1.33 8.19 -3.59
N ILE A 116 2.11 7.53 -2.72
CA ILE A 116 2.58 8.10 -1.45
C ILE A 116 4.00 7.61 -1.18
N LEU A 117 4.87 8.53 -0.76
CA LEU A 117 6.25 8.28 -0.33
C LEU A 117 6.44 8.95 1.04
N THR A 118 6.51 8.17 2.12
CA THR A 118 6.34 8.74 3.47
C THR A 118 6.97 7.90 4.57
N SER A 119 6.77 8.27 5.84
CA SER A 119 7.11 7.43 7.00
C SER A 119 5.87 6.84 7.66
N LEU A 120 6.00 5.61 8.16
CA LEU A 120 5.00 4.93 8.97
C LEU A 120 4.98 5.52 10.37
N LEU A 121 3.78 5.75 10.91
CA LEU A 121 3.61 5.95 12.35
C LEU A 121 3.28 4.65 13.04
N SER A 122 3.74 4.55 14.29
CA SER A 122 3.38 3.46 15.19
C SER A 122 1.87 3.35 15.37
N GLU A 123 1.45 2.09 15.57
CA GLU A 123 0.16 1.67 16.08
C GLU A 123 -0.34 2.60 17.19
N ASP A 124 0.46 2.88 18.21
CA ASP A 124 0.06 3.70 19.38
C ASP A 124 -0.46 5.12 19.07
N THR A 125 -0.25 5.62 17.85
CA THR A 125 -0.64 6.98 17.43
C THR A 125 -1.77 7.02 16.41
N ALA A 126 -2.34 5.86 16.05
CA ALA A 126 -3.51 5.79 15.20
C ALA A 126 -4.69 6.49 15.88
N ARG A 127 -5.35 7.40 15.14
CA ARG A 127 -6.45 8.22 15.69
C ARG A 127 -7.80 7.52 15.63
N PHE A 128 -7.93 6.58 14.71
CA PHE A 128 -9.11 5.72 14.61
C PHE A 128 -8.86 4.41 15.33
N ILE A 129 -9.39 4.32 16.55
CA ILE A 129 -9.50 3.07 17.30
C ILE A 129 -10.96 3.02 17.76
N PRO A 130 -11.75 2.04 17.31
CA PRO A 130 -13.10 1.83 17.82
C PRO A 130 -13.12 1.74 19.36
N SER A 131 -14.19 2.27 19.98
CA SER A 131 -14.28 2.39 21.45
C SER A 131 -14.26 1.04 22.18
N ASP A 132 -14.78 0.00 21.52
CA ASP A 132 -14.74 -1.39 21.95
C ASP A 132 -13.34 -2.01 21.86
N GLU A 133 -12.47 -1.50 20.99
CA GLU A 133 -11.10 -1.98 20.79
C GLU A 133 -10.07 -1.20 21.63
N THR A 134 -10.45 -0.03 22.17
CA THR A 134 -9.58 0.85 22.97
C THR A 134 -9.10 0.21 24.27
N ALA A 135 -9.91 -0.64 24.89
CA ALA A 135 -9.55 -1.33 26.15
C ALA A 135 -8.49 -2.44 25.97
N MET A 136 -8.29 -2.92 24.74
CA MET A 136 -7.40 -4.03 24.40
C MET A 136 -6.14 -3.57 23.63
N TYR A 137 -6.03 -2.26 23.40
CA TYR A 137 -5.11 -1.64 22.45
C TYR A 137 -3.62 -1.83 22.76
N SER A 138 -3.28 -2.08 24.02
CA SER A 138 -1.88 -2.20 24.45
C SER A 138 -1.24 -3.56 24.17
N SER A 139 -1.93 -4.47 23.47
CA SER A 139 -1.42 -5.83 23.25
C SER A 139 -1.26 -6.15 21.77
N PHE A 140 -0.02 -6.41 21.36
CA PHE A 140 0.37 -7.05 20.08
C PHE A 140 -0.32 -8.41 19.82
N ARG A 141 -1.20 -8.85 20.72
CA ARG A 141 -2.02 -10.06 20.64
C ARG A 141 -3.35 -9.83 19.93
N GLN A 142 -3.67 -8.59 19.55
CA GLN A 142 -4.82 -8.34 18.69
C GLN A 142 -4.58 -8.97 17.32
N ASN A 143 -5.63 -9.54 16.74
CA ASN A 143 -5.59 -10.12 15.40
C ASN A 143 -5.51 -9.07 14.27
N HIS A 144 -5.39 -7.80 14.63
CA HIS A 144 -5.28 -6.67 13.72
C HIS A 144 -4.34 -5.60 14.28
N ILE A 145 -3.88 -4.71 13.41
CA ILE A 145 -3.02 -3.56 13.72
C ILE A 145 -3.58 -2.33 13.02
N PHE A 146 -3.45 -1.18 13.67
CA PHE A 146 -3.80 0.12 13.11
C PHE A 146 -2.54 0.88 12.69
N TYR A 147 -2.60 1.57 11.54
CA TYR A 147 -1.52 2.44 11.09
C TYR A 147 -2.05 3.76 10.57
N SER A 148 -1.23 4.80 10.72
CA SER A 148 -1.40 6.09 10.07
C SER A 148 -0.10 6.49 9.36
N PHE A 149 -0.18 7.42 8.41
CA PHE A 149 0.98 7.89 7.66
C PHE A 149 1.32 9.36 8.01
N ARG A 150 2.60 9.74 7.94
CA ARG A 150 3.06 11.12 8.20
C ARG A 150 4.20 11.57 7.30
N TYR A 151 4.08 12.79 6.77
CA TYR A 151 5.17 13.41 6.00
C TYR A 151 6.34 13.80 6.91
N GLY A 152 7.51 13.22 6.65
CA GLY A 152 8.81 13.80 7.00
C GLY A 152 9.12 14.06 8.48
N SER A 153 8.35 13.56 9.45
CA SER A 153 8.59 13.84 10.87
C SER A 153 8.38 12.62 11.75
N LEU A 154 9.38 12.33 12.58
CA LEU A 154 9.37 11.35 13.69
C LEU A 154 8.71 11.92 14.96
N LEU A 155 8.11 13.12 14.90
CA LEU A 155 7.52 13.78 16.07
C LEU A 155 6.02 13.49 16.14
N GLN A 156 5.58 12.93 17.27
CA GLN A 156 4.18 12.62 17.63
C GLN A 156 3.20 13.80 17.45
N THR A 157 3.68 15.04 17.34
CA THR A 157 2.85 16.26 17.21
C THR A 157 2.50 16.68 15.78
N ALA A 158 3.11 16.08 14.75
CA ALA A 158 2.72 16.40 13.36
C ALA A 158 1.26 16.00 13.07
N GLN A 159 0.51 16.81 12.32
CA GLN A 159 -0.84 16.41 11.90
C GLN A 159 -0.77 15.09 11.11
N SER A 160 -1.75 14.20 11.31
CA SER A 160 -1.93 13.01 10.48
C SER A 160 -1.91 13.45 9.02
N TYR A 161 -1.06 12.82 8.20
CA TYR A 161 -1.05 13.15 6.78
C TYR A 161 -2.30 12.53 6.17
N PRO A 162 -3.10 13.30 5.42
CA PRO A 162 -4.10 12.66 4.61
C PRO A 162 -3.39 11.75 3.61
N PHE A 163 -3.78 10.48 3.53
CA PHE A 163 -3.42 9.53 2.47
C PHE A 163 -3.80 10.01 1.07
N LEU A 164 -4.34 11.22 0.97
CA LEU A 164 -4.41 11.97 -0.26
C LEU A 164 -2.99 12.15 -0.78
N ASN A 165 -2.65 11.35 -1.79
CA ASN A 165 -1.81 11.83 -2.87
C ASN A 165 -2.25 13.28 -3.18
N PRO A 166 -1.32 14.25 -3.32
CA PRO A 166 -1.68 15.63 -3.64
C PRO A 166 -2.55 15.76 -4.91
N ASP A 167 -2.58 14.73 -5.76
CA ASP A 167 -3.52 14.61 -6.87
C ASP A 167 -4.93 14.16 -6.40
N PRO A 168 -5.95 15.04 -6.51
CA PRO A 168 -7.32 14.73 -6.11
C PRO A 168 -7.98 13.60 -6.93
N ALA A 169 -7.56 13.40 -8.18
CA ALA A 169 -8.12 12.34 -9.02
C ALA A 169 -7.65 10.96 -8.55
N ILE A 170 -6.36 10.85 -8.17
CA ILE A 170 -5.80 9.63 -7.60
C ILE A 170 -6.45 9.33 -6.25
N ALA A 171 -6.59 10.35 -5.40
CA ALA A 171 -7.28 10.22 -4.12
C ALA A 171 -8.70 9.67 -4.27
N GLU A 172 -9.50 10.26 -5.17
CA GLU A 172 -10.87 9.79 -5.39
C GLU A 172 -10.89 8.38 -5.99
N ALA A 173 -9.96 8.04 -6.90
CA ALA A 173 -9.85 6.69 -7.46
C ALA A 173 -9.57 5.64 -6.37
N VAL A 174 -8.63 5.91 -5.47
CA VAL A 174 -8.34 5.06 -4.30
C VAL A 174 -9.57 4.95 -3.39
N LYS A 175 -10.25 6.07 -3.13
CA LYS A 175 -11.47 6.09 -2.32
C LYS A 175 -12.55 5.18 -2.90
N GLN A 176 -12.83 5.32 -4.19
CA GLN A 176 -13.81 4.51 -4.90
C GLN A 176 -13.43 3.03 -4.91
N HIS A 177 -12.14 2.72 -5.10
CA HIS A 177 -11.62 1.36 -5.05
C HIS A 177 -11.86 0.71 -3.68
N LEU A 178 -11.46 1.38 -2.60
CA LEU A 178 -11.70 0.90 -1.23
C LEU A 178 -13.20 0.76 -0.92
N ARG A 179 -14.04 1.65 -1.46
CA ARG A 179 -15.50 1.55 -1.33
C ARG A 179 -16.05 0.31 -2.04
N GLN A 180 -15.60 0.03 -3.25
CA GLN A 180 -16.00 -1.16 -4.02
C GLN A 180 -15.62 -2.46 -3.31
N LEU A 181 -14.48 -2.46 -2.60
CA LEU A 181 -14.05 -3.58 -1.77
C LEU A 181 -14.78 -3.71 -0.43
N GLY A 182 -15.64 -2.74 -0.07
CA GLY A 182 -16.30 -2.69 1.23
C GLY A 182 -15.34 -2.41 2.40
N LYS A 183 -14.16 -1.86 2.11
CA LYS A 183 -13.10 -1.56 3.09
C LYS A 183 -13.07 -0.10 3.50
N LEU A 184 -13.79 0.78 2.79
CA LEU A 184 -13.87 2.20 3.13
C LEU A 184 -14.82 2.43 4.32
N VAL A 185 -14.32 3.15 5.33
CA VAL A 185 -15.11 3.74 6.42
C VAL A 185 -15.14 5.25 6.19
N GLU A 186 -16.34 5.84 6.13
CA GLU A 186 -16.58 7.28 5.88
C GLU A 186 -17.12 8.01 7.11
#